data_AF-A0A9D5KL31-F1
#
_entry.id   AF-A0A9D5KL31-F1
#
_cell.length_a   1.000
_cell.length_b   1.000
_cell.length_c   1.000
_cell.angle_alpha   90.00
_cell.angle_beta   90.00
_cell.angle_gamma   90.00
#
_symmetry.space_group_name_H-M   'P 1'
#
loop_
_entity.id
_entity.type
_entity.pdbx_description
1 polymer ?
#
loop_
_entity_poly.entity_id
_entity_poly.type
_entity_poly.pdbx_seq_one_letter_code
_entity_poly.pdbx_strand_id
1 'polypeptide(L)' 'MRQFTRTNRTRINHEIRVPQVRLIDTNGSQIGIVDTSEALRKAQEAGLDLIEIA' A
#
# COMPACT_ATOMS: atom_id res chain seq x y z
N MET A 1 13.74 30.76 2.65
CA MET A 1 13.77 29.37 2.13
C MET A 1 13.02 28.48 3.12
N ARG A 2 11.78 28.07 2.84
CA ARG A 2 11.05 27.12 3.69
C ARG A 2 11.23 25.73 3.09
N GLN A 3 12.14 24.94 3.66
CA GLN A 3 12.17 23.50 3.43
C GLN A 3 10.93 22.90 4.11
N PHE A 4 9.87 22.70 3.35
CA PHE A 4 8.82 21.76 3.72
C PHE A 4 9.31 20.37 3.31
N THR A 5 10.19 19.75 4.10
CA THR A 5 10.38 18.30 4.00
C THR A 5 9.11 17.68 4.58
N ARG A 6 8.08 17.53 3.73
CA ARG A 6 6.94 16.70 4.07
C ARG A 6 7.51 15.28 4.19
N THR A 7 7.86 14.88 5.41
CA THR A 7 8.15 13.50 5.78
C THR A 7 6.81 12.78 5.67
N ASN A 8 6.35 12.56 4.43
CA ASN A 8 5.18 11.76 4.18
C ASN A 8 5.62 10.32 4.41
N ARG A 9 5.54 9.88 5.66
CA ARG A 9 5.94 8.53 6.06
C ARG A 9 5.05 7.57 5.30
N THR A 10 5.65 6.83 4.36
CA THR A 10 4.99 5.76 3.63
C THR A 10 4.42 4.76 4.63
N ARG A 11 3.12 4.52 4.59
CA ARG A 11 2.48 3.49 5.41
C ARG A 11 2.67 2.15 4.74
N ILE A 12 3.04 1.16 5.53
CA ILE A 12 3.22 -0.22 5.08
C ILE A 12 2.36 -1.17 5.89
N ASN A 13 1.89 -2.25 5.29
CA ASN A 13 1.23 -3.36 5.97
C ASN A 13 0.14 -2.90 6.96
N HIS A 14 0.28 -3.28 8.23
CA HIS A 14 -0.61 -2.91 9.33
C HIS A 14 -0.46 -1.45 9.78
N GLU A 15 0.25 -0.58 9.08
CA GLU A 15 0.14 0.88 9.24
C GLU A 15 -0.99 1.46 8.37
N ILE A 16 -1.43 0.74 7.34
CA ILE A 16 -2.51 1.16 6.45
C ILE A 16 -3.85 1.03 7.20
N ARG A 17 -4.67 2.08 7.15
CA ARG A 17 -5.92 2.19 7.94
C ARG A 17 -7.18 2.35 7.11
N VAL A 18 -7.04 2.53 5.80
CA VAL A 18 -8.19 2.66 4.90
C VAL A 18 -8.88 1.30 4.71
N PRO A 19 -10.20 1.25 4.51
CA PRO A 19 -10.92 -0.01 4.35
C PRO A 19 -10.64 -0.68 2.99
N GLN A 20 -10.39 0.11 1.96
CA GLN A 20 -10.18 -0.36 0.59
C GLN A 20 -9.02 0.36 -0.08
N VAL A 21 -8.33 -0.34 -0.97
CA VAL A 21 -7.17 0.15 -1.72
C VAL A 21 -7.28 -0.27 -3.18
N ARG A 22 -6.69 0.53 -4.08
CA ARG A 22 -6.40 0.08 -5.44
C ARG A 22 -5.09 -0.70 -5.40
N LEU A 23 -5.15 -2.00 -5.67
CA LEU A 23 -3.99 -2.88 -5.62
C LEU A 23 -3.32 -3.00 -6.99
N ILE A 24 -2.00 -2.83 -7.00
CA ILE A 24 -1.11 -3.06 -8.14
C ILE A 24 -0.09 -4.11 -7.70
N ASP A 25 0.12 -5.15 -8.50
CA ASP A 25 1.12 -6.17 -8.20
C ASP A 25 2.54 -5.73 -8.60
N THR A 26 3.54 -6.55 -8.28
CA THR A 26 4.95 -6.25 -8.60
C THR A 26 5.28 -6.28 -10.09
N ASN A 27 4.40 -6.86 -10.92
CA ASN A 27 4.54 -6.87 -12.37
C ASN A 27 3.88 -5.64 -13.03
N GLY A 28 3.26 -4.76 -12.23
CA GLY A 28 2.51 -3.60 -12.70
C GLY A 28 1.07 -3.92 -13.12
N SER A 29 0.58 -5.14 -12.86
CA SER A 29 -0.81 -5.53 -13.13
C SER A 29 -1.75 -4.83 -12.16
N GLN A 30 -2.81 -4.22 -12.70
CA GLN A 30 -3.87 -3.62 -11.89
C GLN A 30 -4.87 -4.70 -11.49
N ILE A 31 -4.86 -5.08 -10.22
CA ILE A 31 -5.80 -6.05 -9.66
C ILE A 31 -7.19 -5.41 -9.47
N GLY A 32 -7.23 -4.10 -9.18
CA GLY A 32 -8.46 -3.33 -8.99
C GLY A 32 -8.61 -2.81 -7.56
N ILE A 33 -9.83 -2.39 -7.21
CA ILE A 33 -10.16 -1.97 -5.84
C ILE A 33 -10.51 -3.23 -5.03
N VAL A 34 -9.79 -3.44 -3.93
CA VAL A 34 -9.95 -4.58 -3.03
C VAL A 34 -9.97 -4.08 -1.58
N ASP A 35 -10.43 -4.93 -0.67
CA ASP A 35 -10.32 -4.66 0.76
C ASP A 35 -8.85 -4.68 1.18
N THR A 36 -8.47 -3.80 2.11
CA THR A 36 -7.09 -3.73 2.61
C THR A 36 -6.64 -5.06 3.23
N SER A 37 -7.56 -5.79 3.87
CA SER A 37 -7.29 -7.14 4.40
C SER A 37 -6.93 -8.14 3.31
N GLU A 38 -7.59 -8.08 2.15
CA GLU A 38 -7.28 -8.93 1.00
C GLU A 38 -5.90 -8.57 0.43
N ALA A 39 -5.60 -7.28 0.30
CA ALA A 39 -4.30 -6.81 -0.17
C ALA A 39 -3.16 -7.26 0.78
N LEU A 40 -3.36 -7.17 2.09
CA LEU A 40 -2.41 -7.66 3.10
C LEU A 40 -2.18 -9.16 2.99
N ARG A 41 -3.25 -9.95 2.82
CA ARG A 41 -3.15 -11.40 2.63
C ARG A 41 -2.33 -11.74 1.39
N LYS A 42 -2.61 -11.09 0.25
CA LYS A 42 -1.86 -11.31 -1.00
C LYS A 42 -0.37 -10.95 -0.84
N ALA A 43 -0.06 -9.84 -0.17
CA ALA A 43 1.31 -9.46 0.12
C ALA A 43 2.01 -10.51 1.00
N GLN A 44 1.36 -10.97 2.07
CA GLN A 44 1.88 -12.02 2.95
C GLN A 44 2.11 -13.35 2.21
N GLU A 45 1.18 -13.79 1.36
CA GLU A 45 1.29 -15.02 0.57
C GLU A 45 2.44 -14.95 -0.45
N ALA A 46 2.73 -13.76 -0.96
CA ALA A 46 3.85 -13.51 -1.86
C ALA A 46 5.18 -13.25 -1.13
N GLY A 47 5.18 -13.15 0.21
CA GLY A 47 6.36 -12.75 0.99
C GLY A 47 6.79 -11.30 0.73
N LEU A 48 5.83 -10.42 0.43
CA LEU A 48 6.03 -9.01 0.10
C LEU A 48 5.38 -8.09 1.13
N ASP A 49 5.78 -6.81 1.10
CA ASP A 49 5.13 -5.75 1.86
C ASP A 49 4.07 -5.04 1.02
N LEU A 50 2.94 -4.72 1.64
CA LEU A 50 1.94 -3.82 1.07
C LEU A 50 2.36 -2.37 1.36
N ILE A 51 2.54 -1.56 0.32
CA ILE A 51 2.97 -0.17 0.43
C ILE A 51 1.85 0.77 -0.05
N GLU A 52 1.45 1.75 0.77
CA GLU A 52 0.51 2.81 0.38
C GLU A 52 1.24 3.91 -0.42
N ILE A 53 0.73 4.24 -1.61
CA ILE A 53 1.22 5.33 -2.46
C ILE A 53 0.17 6.44 -2.53
N ALA A 54 0.55 7.67 -2.15
CA ALA A 54 -0.32 8.86 -2.09
C ALA A 54 0.31 10.09 -2.74
#